data_AF-A0A940A0I1-F1
#
_entry.id   AF-A0A940A0I1-F1
#
_cell.length_a   1.000
_cell.length_b   1.000
_cell.length_c   1.000
_cell.angle_alpha   90.00
_cell.angle_beta   90.00
_cell.angle_gamma   90.00
#
_symmetry.space_group_name_H-M   'P 1'
#
loop_
_entity.id
_entity.type
_entity.pdbx_description
1 polymer ?
#
loop_
_entity_poly.entity_id
_entity_poly.type
_entity_poly.pdbx_seq_one_letter_code
_entity_poly.pdbx_strand_id
1 'polypeptide(L)'
;SYIIPNKWEKVIYGKPLRGLFLEKNLTQIIDFCDNQLFEDATTYTCIIRMKNEESKGSIQISTLQKLRKEMLHEDVEEEKEEFDTTKMNDGIWVISSLDNFDAIERLKSQMITLGEYVGGESYRGILSGLSKAFNISLDKAQELISQDNRSKEVLRPFLQGRGLVAYGEAKAGSVLVYTPKGFTLNGMGIVITDEDKRNNRNWKEELMPSEDDAWQWFSSNYPAVSDWLLNFKKEAKDRQDKGDYWWELRACDYYDKFAKHKLFYQVFPTKPCFVYDESSTFCNNSMYFMTVPDKALLALLCSKIGWWLIMEFCPRIQNGAQLIWDNFRQIPIPMQLPAELSHLADQLMQSRNDDVRFKELSNNVDKIVCDLYGVENLECIN
;
A
#
# COMPACT_ATOMS: atom_id res chain seq x y z
N SER A 1 31.77 -15.56 3.74
CA SER A 1 31.02 -14.45 3.14
C SER A 1 29.92 -15.01 2.27
N TYR A 2 28.78 -14.34 2.21
CA TYR A 2 27.64 -14.76 1.39
C TYR A 2 27.14 -13.59 0.56
N ILE A 3 26.66 -13.88 -0.65
CA ILE A 3 25.91 -12.94 -1.50
C ILE A 3 24.44 -13.28 -1.29
N ILE A 4 23.65 -12.32 -0.82
CA ILE A 4 22.23 -12.52 -0.52
C ILE A 4 21.40 -11.31 -0.96
N PRO A 5 20.09 -11.45 -1.23
CA PRO A 5 19.24 -10.30 -1.47
C PRO A 5 19.20 -9.39 -0.23
N ASN A 6 19.23 -8.07 -0.34
CA ASN A 6 19.25 -7.14 0.81
C ASN A 6 17.88 -7.00 1.53
N LYS A 7 16.80 -7.50 0.91
CA LYS A 7 15.42 -7.34 1.40
C LYS A 7 15.17 -7.80 2.84
N TRP A 8 15.99 -8.72 3.37
CA TRP A 8 15.92 -9.18 4.76
C TRP A 8 16.15 -8.07 5.77
N GLU A 9 16.76 -6.93 5.41
CA GLU A 9 16.98 -5.80 6.32
C GLU A 9 15.67 -5.19 6.82
N LYS A 10 14.63 -5.22 5.97
CA LYS A 10 13.38 -4.49 6.23
C LYS A 10 12.19 -5.41 6.45
N VAL A 11 12.04 -6.48 5.67
CA VAL A 11 10.82 -7.31 5.69
C VAL A 11 10.68 -8.17 6.94
N ILE A 12 9.43 -8.50 7.32
CA ILE A 12 9.13 -9.24 8.54
C ILE A 12 9.73 -10.65 8.56
N TYR A 13 9.75 -11.35 7.42
CA TYR A 13 10.36 -12.69 7.34
C TYR A 13 11.90 -12.66 7.47
N GLY A 14 12.53 -11.48 7.39
CA GLY A 14 13.95 -11.28 7.67
C GLY A 14 14.28 -11.13 9.16
N LYS A 15 13.27 -10.98 10.03
CA LYS A 15 13.44 -10.79 11.48
C LYS A 15 14.34 -11.85 12.14
N PRO A 16 14.17 -13.16 11.88
CA PRO A 16 15.04 -14.18 12.47
C PRO A 16 16.52 -14.02 12.05
N LEU A 17 16.76 -13.55 10.83
CA LEU A 17 18.11 -13.34 10.32
C LEU A 17 18.78 -12.14 10.99
N ARG A 18 18.04 -11.04 11.22
CA ARG A 18 18.52 -9.89 11.98
C ARG A 18 18.83 -10.26 13.43
N GLY A 19 17.98 -11.06 14.08
CA GLY A 19 18.27 -11.61 15.41
C GLY A 19 19.58 -12.42 15.44
N LEU A 20 19.78 -13.32 14.47
CA LEU A 20 21.02 -14.08 14.33
C LEU A 20 22.25 -13.16 14.18
N PHE A 21 22.13 -12.07 13.42
CA PHE A 21 23.22 -11.12 13.19
C PHE A 21 23.52 -10.19 14.37
N LEU A 22 22.59 -10.04 15.31
CA LEU A 22 22.85 -9.36 16.58
C LEU A 22 23.52 -10.29 17.60
N GLU A 23 23.26 -11.60 17.52
CA GLU A 23 23.87 -12.62 18.39
C GLU A 23 25.25 -13.05 17.92
N LYS A 24 25.42 -13.23 16.60
CA LYS A 24 26.66 -13.67 15.96
C LYS A 24 27.44 -12.51 15.38
N ASN A 25 28.75 -12.69 15.25
CA ASN A 25 29.65 -11.66 14.78
C ASN A 25 29.51 -11.41 13.27
N LEU A 26 28.50 -10.64 12.88
CA LEU A 26 28.38 -10.04 11.55
C LEU A 26 29.34 -8.86 11.47
N THR A 27 30.44 -9.03 10.74
CA THR A 27 31.54 -8.07 10.70
C THR A 27 31.42 -7.04 9.59
N GLN A 28 30.75 -7.39 8.47
CA GLN A 28 30.65 -6.50 7.32
C GLN A 28 29.36 -6.73 6.52
N ILE A 29 28.73 -5.65 6.07
CA ILE A 29 27.74 -5.60 4.98
C ILE A 29 28.29 -4.69 3.88
N ILE A 30 28.16 -5.12 2.63
CA ILE A 30 28.32 -4.26 1.45
C ILE A 30 26.99 -4.33 0.70
N ASP A 31 26.19 -3.26 0.79
CA ASP A 31 24.92 -3.15 0.07
C ASP A 31 25.16 -2.45 -1.28
N PHE A 32 24.71 -3.07 -2.36
CA PHE A 32 24.85 -2.51 -3.70
C PHE A 32 23.66 -1.62 -4.09
N CYS A 33 22.67 -1.48 -3.22
CA CYS A 33 21.48 -0.64 -3.42
C CYS A 33 20.83 -0.94 -4.78
N ASP A 34 20.66 0.08 -5.63
CA ASP A 34 19.99 -0.02 -6.93
C ASP A 34 20.90 -0.60 -8.05
N ASN A 35 22.18 -0.84 -7.78
CA ASN A 35 23.12 -1.37 -8.77
C ASN A 35 22.81 -2.84 -9.11
N GLN A 36 22.31 -3.08 -10.33
CA GLN A 36 22.01 -4.41 -10.83
C GLN A 36 23.31 -5.13 -11.26
N LEU A 37 23.72 -6.12 -10.48
CA LEU A 37 24.99 -6.84 -10.67
C LEU A 37 24.90 -8.02 -11.64
N PHE A 38 23.70 -8.57 -11.84
CA PHE A 38 23.48 -9.78 -12.63
C PHE A 38 22.67 -9.44 -13.88
N GLU A 39 23.17 -9.83 -15.06
CA GLU A 39 22.55 -9.48 -16.35
C GLU A 39 21.16 -10.13 -16.52
N ASP A 40 20.97 -11.34 -16.00
CA ASP A 40 19.75 -12.12 -16.18
C ASP A 40 18.75 -12.02 -15.01
N ALA A 41 19.03 -11.18 -14.00
CA ALA A 41 18.19 -11.09 -12.81
C ALA A 41 18.12 -9.67 -12.23
N THR A 42 16.89 -9.16 -12.11
CA THR A 42 16.63 -7.93 -11.33
C THR A 42 16.59 -8.28 -9.84
N THR A 43 17.69 -8.02 -9.12
CA THR A 43 17.81 -8.32 -7.70
C THR A 43 18.61 -7.25 -6.97
N TYR A 44 18.15 -6.88 -5.78
CA TYR A 44 18.83 -5.98 -4.85
C TYR A 44 19.66 -6.83 -3.92
N THR A 45 20.97 -6.67 -3.96
CA THR A 45 21.91 -7.65 -3.41
C THR A 45 22.88 -6.98 -2.46
N CYS A 46 23.25 -7.69 -1.40
CA CYS A 46 24.34 -7.32 -0.51
C CYS A 46 25.32 -8.49 -0.34
N ILE A 47 26.56 -8.17 0.02
CA ILE A 47 27.52 -9.15 0.54
C ILE A 47 27.56 -9.03 2.05
N ILE A 48 27.45 -10.16 2.73
CA ILE A 48 27.66 -10.24 4.18
C ILE A 48 28.92 -11.02 4.51
N ARG A 49 29.64 -10.57 5.55
CA ARG A 49 30.74 -11.31 6.17
C ARG A 49 30.45 -11.50 7.64
N MET A 50 30.42 -12.76 8.07
CA MET A 50 30.19 -13.13 9.47
C MET A 50 31.13 -14.23 9.91
N LYS A 51 31.34 -14.33 11.23
CA LYS A 51 32.05 -15.43 11.89
C LYS A 51 31.12 -16.14 12.85
N ASN A 52 31.35 -17.43 13.08
CA ASN A 52 30.65 -18.18 14.14
C ASN A 52 31.27 -17.88 15.51
N GLU A 53 31.15 -16.63 15.92
CA GLU A 53 31.62 -16.05 17.18
C GLU A 53 30.48 -15.18 17.73
N GLU A 54 30.51 -14.83 19.00
CA GLU A 54 29.58 -13.86 19.58
C GLU A 54 29.79 -12.46 18.98
N SER A 55 28.70 -11.70 18.84
CA SER A 55 28.74 -10.31 18.37
C SER A 55 29.70 -9.47 19.21
N LYS A 56 30.48 -8.63 18.52
CA LYS A 56 31.42 -7.69 19.16
C LYS A 56 30.81 -6.32 19.45
N GLY A 57 29.52 -6.15 19.19
CA GLY A 57 28.84 -4.85 19.37
C GLY A 57 29.09 -3.86 18.23
N SER A 58 29.74 -4.25 17.13
CA SER A 58 29.95 -3.38 15.98
C SER A 58 29.91 -4.13 14.64
N ILE A 59 29.63 -3.39 13.57
CA ILE A 59 29.59 -3.88 12.19
C ILE A 59 30.02 -2.79 11.21
N GLN A 60 30.77 -3.17 10.18
CA GLN A 60 31.12 -2.27 9.07
C GLN A 60 30.09 -2.35 7.96
N ILE A 61 29.56 -1.23 7.52
CA ILE A 61 28.56 -1.18 6.45
C ILE A 61 29.05 -0.21 5.38
N SER A 62 29.04 -0.65 4.13
CA SER A 62 29.30 0.19 2.95
C SER A 62 28.08 0.15 2.04
N THR A 63 27.44 1.30 1.85
CA THR A 63 26.20 1.45 1.06
C THR A 63 26.52 2.12 -0.27
N LEU A 64 26.62 1.33 -1.34
CA LEU A 64 27.14 1.79 -2.63
C LEU A 64 26.02 2.36 -3.49
N GLN A 65 25.72 3.66 -3.37
CA GLN A 65 24.73 4.34 -4.22
C GLN A 65 25.19 4.41 -5.69
N LYS A 66 26.49 4.54 -5.91
CA LYS A 66 27.14 4.49 -7.23
C LYS A 66 28.24 3.45 -7.19
N LEU A 67 28.36 2.69 -8.27
CA LEU A 67 29.35 1.61 -8.38
C LEU A 67 30.27 1.83 -9.57
N ARG A 68 31.57 1.93 -9.30
CA ARG A 68 32.67 1.92 -10.26
C ARG A 68 33.21 0.49 -10.29
N LYS A 69 32.77 -0.33 -11.25
CA LYS A 69 33.05 -1.79 -11.26
C LYS A 69 34.54 -2.12 -11.17
N GLU A 70 35.39 -1.29 -11.77
CA GLU A 70 36.84 -1.45 -11.77
C GLU A 70 37.53 -1.01 -10.47
N MET A 71 36.82 -0.27 -9.60
CA MET A 71 37.31 0.32 -8.35
C MET A 71 36.41 -0.06 -7.16
N LEU A 72 35.85 -1.28 -7.18
CA LEU A 72 34.93 -1.75 -6.14
C LEU A 72 35.58 -1.73 -4.74
N HIS A 73 36.88 -2.00 -4.64
CA HIS A 73 37.54 -1.97 -3.34
C HIS A 73 37.59 -0.55 -2.77
N GLU A 74 37.96 0.42 -3.61
CA GLU A 74 37.97 1.83 -3.26
C GLU A 74 36.57 2.31 -2.89
N ASP A 75 35.54 1.98 -3.69
CA ASP A 75 34.14 2.31 -3.38
C ASP A 75 33.72 1.78 -2.00
N VAL A 76 34.06 0.53 -1.69
CA VAL A 76 33.72 -0.08 -0.39
C VAL A 76 34.43 0.63 0.76
N GLU A 77 35.70 0.99 0.61
CA GLU A 77 36.46 1.66 1.65
C GLU A 77 36.07 3.14 1.83
N GLU A 78 35.73 3.84 0.74
CA GLU A 78 35.27 5.23 0.74
C GLU A 78 33.91 5.39 1.46
N GLU A 79 32.98 4.47 1.24
CA GLU A 79 31.62 4.51 1.80
C GLU A 79 31.48 3.74 3.13
N LYS A 80 32.59 3.29 3.72
CA LYS A 80 32.56 2.43 4.91
C LYS A 80 32.27 3.23 6.18
N GLU A 81 31.22 2.84 6.88
CA GLU A 81 30.87 3.34 8.20
C GLU A 81 30.85 2.20 9.24
N GLU A 82 31.11 2.54 10.51
CA GLU A 82 31.09 1.58 11.62
C GLU A 82 29.84 1.83 12.48
N PHE A 83 28.92 0.85 12.50
CA PHE A 83 27.68 0.89 13.25
C PHE A 83 27.81 0.17 14.59
N ASP A 84 27.23 0.77 15.63
CA ASP A 84 27.11 0.17 16.96
C ASP A 84 25.88 -0.75 17.02
N THR A 85 26.11 -2.06 16.96
CA THR A 85 25.01 -3.05 16.95
C THR A 85 24.28 -3.14 18.29
N THR A 86 24.83 -2.57 19.37
CA THR A 86 24.15 -2.53 20.67
C THR A 86 22.96 -1.56 20.69
N LYS A 87 22.92 -0.62 19.73
CA LYS A 87 21.79 0.29 19.50
C LYS A 87 20.74 -0.29 18.54
N MET A 88 21.04 -1.42 17.90
CA MET A 88 20.16 -2.05 16.92
C MET A 88 19.28 -3.11 17.57
N ASN A 89 18.18 -3.46 16.90
CA ASN A 89 17.28 -4.54 17.32
C ASN A 89 16.83 -5.38 16.11
N ASP A 90 16.00 -6.39 16.32
CA ASP A 90 15.54 -7.30 15.26
C ASP A 90 14.40 -6.72 14.38
N GLY A 91 14.03 -5.46 14.60
CA GLY A 91 13.12 -4.66 13.77
C GLY A 91 13.74 -4.25 12.43
N ILE A 92 13.17 -3.24 11.77
CA ILE A 92 13.71 -2.74 10.49
C ILE A 92 15.12 -2.16 10.70
N TRP A 93 16.09 -2.65 9.93
CA TRP A 93 17.42 -2.07 9.86
C TRP A 93 17.43 -0.94 8.83
N VAL A 94 17.68 0.27 9.32
CA VAL A 94 17.97 1.43 8.50
C VAL A 94 19.46 1.68 8.56
N ILE A 95 20.17 1.23 7.53
CA ILE A 95 21.63 1.19 7.46
C ILE A 95 22.18 1.91 6.22
N SER A 96 21.40 2.86 5.69
CA SER A 96 21.78 3.66 4.52
C SER A 96 22.95 4.59 4.82
N SER A 97 22.99 5.16 6.03
CA SER A 97 24.14 5.83 6.63
C SER A 97 24.02 5.90 8.16
N LEU A 98 25.11 6.21 8.87
CA LEU A 98 25.06 6.47 10.32
C LEU A 98 24.16 7.65 10.66
N ASP A 99 24.24 8.73 9.87
CA ASP A 99 23.41 9.93 10.06
C ASP A 99 21.91 9.59 9.95
N ASN A 100 21.53 8.76 8.96
CA ASN A 100 20.15 8.31 8.79
C ASN A 100 19.70 7.38 9.94
N PHE A 101 20.58 6.48 10.39
CA PHE A 101 20.30 5.60 11.53
C PHE A 101 20.03 6.42 12.80
N ASP A 102 20.93 7.33 13.17
CA ASP A 102 20.80 8.16 14.37
C ASP A 102 19.58 9.10 14.28
N ALA A 103 19.30 9.66 13.09
CA ALA A 103 18.10 10.44 12.86
C ALA A 103 16.83 9.60 13.08
N ILE A 104 16.75 8.40 12.52
CA ILE A 104 15.56 7.55 12.61
C ILE A 104 15.35 7.00 14.02
N GLU A 105 16.40 6.60 14.73
CA GLU A 105 16.28 6.17 16.13
C GLU A 105 15.79 7.32 17.02
N ARG A 106 16.26 8.55 16.79
CA ARG A 106 15.73 9.75 17.46
C ARG A 106 14.24 9.93 17.16
N LEU A 107 13.82 9.86 15.89
CA LEU A 107 12.42 10.01 15.50
C LEU A 107 11.52 8.93 16.13
N LYS A 108 11.94 7.66 16.10
CA LYS A 108 11.22 6.54 16.72
C LYS A 108 10.98 6.73 18.21
N SER A 109 11.87 7.44 18.91
CA SER A 109 11.73 7.71 20.36
C SER A 109 10.73 8.84 20.68
N GLN A 110 10.37 9.68 19.71
CA GLN A 110 9.58 10.90 19.89
C GLN A 110 8.23 10.88 19.19
N MET A 111 8.06 9.99 18.20
CA MET A 111 6.90 9.95 17.30
C MET A 111 6.13 8.64 17.43
N ILE A 112 4.87 8.66 16.98
CA ILE A 112 4.09 7.43 16.82
C ILE A 112 4.35 6.84 15.43
N THR A 113 3.92 5.61 15.20
CA THR A 113 3.99 4.98 13.88
C THR A 113 2.83 5.42 12.97
N LEU A 114 3.03 5.37 11.66
CA LEU A 114 1.97 5.57 10.67
C LEU A 114 0.79 4.63 10.93
N GLY A 115 1.07 3.38 11.29
CA GLY A 115 0.08 2.40 11.68
C GLY A 115 -0.79 2.90 12.82
N GLU A 116 -0.21 3.40 13.91
CA GLU A 116 -0.97 3.98 15.02
C GLU A 116 -1.77 5.22 14.58
N TYR A 117 -1.19 6.09 13.74
CA TYR A 117 -1.85 7.29 13.23
C TYR A 117 -3.14 6.99 12.43
N VAL A 118 -3.13 5.93 11.61
CA VAL A 118 -4.27 5.56 10.74
C VAL A 118 -5.20 4.50 11.34
N GLY A 119 -5.02 4.12 12.60
CA GLY A 119 -5.86 3.12 13.28
C GLY A 119 -5.46 1.66 13.05
N GLY A 120 -4.24 1.41 12.58
CA GLY A 120 -3.57 0.10 12.59
C GLY A 120 -3.64 -0.67 11.27
N GLU A 121 -4.49 -0.25 10.33
CA GLU A 121 -4.81 -1.04 9.14
C GLU A 121 -4.61 -0.28 7.83
N SER A 122 -4.26 -1.04 6.80
CA SER A 122 -4.43 -0.64 5.41
C SER A 122 -5.22 -1.73 4.68
N TYR A 123 -6.00 -1.31 3.70
CA TYR A 123 -6.99 -2.14 3.04
C TYR A 123 -6.62 -2.33 1.58
N ARG A 124 -6.64 -3.57 1.11
CA ARG A 124 -6.39 -3.88 -0.31
C ARG A 124 -7.62 -3.52 -1.15
N GLY A 125 -7.41 -2.98 -2.34
CA GLY A 125 -8.48 -2.79 -3.31
C GLY A 125 -9.17 -4.09 -3.74
N ILE A 126 -10.31 -3.96 -4.40
CA ILE A 126 -11.20 -5.08 -4.69
C ILE A 126 -10.62 -5.99 -5.78
N LEU A 127 -10.54 -7.28 -5.46
CA LEU A 127 -10.33 -8.36 -6.43
C LEU A 127 -11.69 -8.93 -6.83
N SER A 128 -12.08 -8.72 -8.08
CA SER A 128 -13.38 -9.19 -8.59
C SER A 128 -13.39 -10.65 -9.04
N GLY A 129 -12.23 -11.26 -9.30
CA GLY A 129 -12.12 -12.63 -9.81
C GLY A 129 -12.56 -12.82 -11.27
N LEU A 130 -13.22 -11.83 -11.90
CA LEU A 130 -13.63 -11.83 -13.31
C LEU A 130 -13.80 -10.39 -13.82
N SER A 131 -12.70 -9.68 -14.04
CA SER A 131 -12.71 -8.25 -14.38
C SER A 131 -13.61 -7.91 -15.56
N LYS A 132 -13.69 -8.73 -16.61
CA LYS A 132 -14.53 -8.45 -17.78
C LYS A 132 -16.03 -8.36 -17.48
N ALA A 133 -16.51 -8.98 -16.40
CA ALA A 133 -17.91 -8.92 -15.99
C ALA A 133 -18.15 -7.82 -14.94
N PHE A 134 -17.23 -7.66 -13.99
CA PHE A 134 -17.41 -6.83 -12.81
C PHE A 134 -16.74 -5.46 -12.88
N ASN A 135 -15.82 -5.24 -13.82
CA ASN A 135 -15.17 -3.95 -14.07
C ASN A 135 -15.55 -3.49 -15.48
N ILE A 136 -16.59 -2.67 -15.56
CA ILE A 136 -17.19 -2.23 -16.82
C ILE A 136 -16.77 -0.81 -17.17
N SER A 137 -16.80 -0.46 -18.46
CA SER A 137 -16.53 0.90 -18.91
C SER A 137 -17.60 1.88 -18.41
N LEU A 138 -17.25 3.18 -18.39
CA LEU A 138 -18.20 4.25 -18.08
C LEU A 138 -19.41 4.21 -19.04
N ASP A 139 -19.17 3.99 -20.34
CA ASP A 139 -20.22 3.91 -21.36
C ASP A 139 -21.17 2.73 -21.12
N LYS A 140 -20.64 1.54 -20.80
CA LYS A 140 -21.47 0.38 -20.47
C LYS A 140 -22.26 0.64 -19.19
N ALA A 141 -21.68 1.27 -18.18
CA ALA A 141 -22.42 1.64 -16.97
C ALA A 141 -23.58 2.60 -17.27
N GLN A 142 -23.37 3.60 -18.13
CA GLN A 142 -24.42 4.52 -18.57
C GLN A 142 -25.52 3.80 -19.37
N GLU A 143 -25.15 2.86 -20.25
CA GLU A 143 -26.09 2.02 -20.98
C GLU A 143 -26.99 1.25 -20.00
N LEU A 144 -26.41 0.54 -19.03
CA LEU A 144 -27.16 -0.23 -18.02
C LEU A 144 -28.10 0.66 -17.20
N ILE A 145 -27.64 1.85 -16.81
CA ILE A 145 -28.44 2.82 -16.06
C ILE A 145 -29.61 3.35 -16.89
N SER A 146 -29.43 3.53 -18.20
CA SER A 146 -30.49 4.02 -19.09
C SER A 146 -31.56 2.96 -19.37
N GLN A 147 -31.18 1.67 -19.37
CA GLN A 147 -32.09 0.54 -19.47
C GLN A 147 -32.84 0.28 -18.15
N ASP A 148 -32.13 0.40 -17.02
CA ASP A 148 -32.69 0.23 -15.68
C ASP A 148 -32.02 1.18 -14.69
N ASN A 149 -32.77 2.18 -14.23
CA ASN A 149 -32.26 3.18 -13.30
C ASN A 149 -31.87 2.59 -11.93
N ARG A 150 -32.41 1.43 -11.52
CA ARG A 150 -31.99 0.74 -10.28
C ARG A 150 -30.57 0.20 -10.37
N SER A 151 -30.02 0.03 -11.57
CA SER A 151 -28.60 -0.32 -11.77
C SER A 151 -27.65 0.60 -10.98
N LYS A 152 -28.01 1.88 -10.78
CA LYS A 152 -27.22 2.82 -9.94
C LYS A 152 -26.94 2.29 -8.54
N GLU A 153 -27.84 1.48 -7.97
CA GLU A 153 -27.70 0.91 -6.62
C GLU A 153 -26.55 -0.10 -6.53
N VAL A 154 -26.20 -0.77 -7.64
CA VAL A 154 -25.15 -1.80 -7.71
C VAL A 154 -23.95 -1.38 -8.57
N LEU A 155 -23.89 -0.14 -9.01
CA LEU A 155 -22.76 0.39 -9.78
C LEU A 155 -21.99 1.40 -8.92
N ARG A 156 -20.67 1.22 -8.83
CA ARG A 156 -19.78 2.07 -8.01
C ARG A 156 -18.59 2.59 -8.83
N PRO A 157 -18.19 3.86 -8.69
CA PRO A 157 -16.96 4.37 -9.31
C PRO A 157 -15.76 3.50 -8.94
N PHE A 158 -14.93 3.15 -9.93
CA PHE A 158 -13.82 2.21 -9.75
C PHE A 158 -12.50 2.75 -10.34
N LEU A 159 -11.53 2.94 -9.45
CA LEU A 159 -10.20 3.46 -9.73
C LEU A 159 -9.24 2.32 -10.12
N GLN A 160 -8.55 2.46 -11.25
CA GLN A 160 -7.66 1.43 -11.82
C GLN A 160 -6.18 1.57 -11.43
N GLY A 161 -5.82 2.64 -10.72
CA GLY A 161 -4.46 2.91 -10.27
C GLY A 161 -3.49 3.44 -11.33
N ARG A 162 -3.71 3.18 -12.61
CA ARG A 162 -2.89 3.75 -13.69
C ARG A 162 -3.04 5.27 -13.74
N GLY A 163 -1.92 5.99 -13.80
CA GLY A 163 -1.90 7.44 -13.98
C GLY A 163 -2.15 8.26 -12.71
N LEU A 164 -2.07 7.64 -11.53
CA LEU A 164 -2.07 8.39 -10.27
C LEU A 164 -0.86 9.32 -10.19
N VAL A 165 -1.08 10.48 -9.60
CA VAL A 165 -0.08 11.51 -9.36
C VAL A 165 -0.29 12.09 -7.96
N ALA A 166 0.76 12.61 -7.33
CA ALA A 166 0.66 13.32 -6.06
C ALA A 166 -0.39 14.44 -6.14
N TYR A 167 -1.23 14.56 -5.11
CA TYR A 167 -2.34 15.52 -5.06
C TYR A 167 -3.32 15.40 -6.24
N GLY A 168 -3.33 14.24 -6.90
CA GLY A 168 -4.27 13.93 -7.98
C GLY A 168 -5.70 13.75 -7.48
N GLU A 169 -6.66 13.85 -8.40
CA GLU A 169 -8.04 13.44 -8.11
C GLU A 169 -8.17 11.92 -8.19
N ALA A 170 -9.01 11.33 -7.34
CA ALA A 170 -9.42 9.93 -7.40
C ALA A 170 -10.40 9.68 -8.57
N LYS A 171 -10.01 10.03 -9.80
CA LYS A 171 -10.89 9.93 -10.97
C LYS A 171 -11.06 8.47 -11.39
N ALA A 172 -12.24 7.93 -11.15
CA ALA A 172 -12.61 6.59 -11.60
C ALA A 172 -12.58 6.50 -13.14
N GLY A 173 -11.79 5.57 -13.66
CA GLY A 173 -11.71 5.27 -15.10
C GLY A 173 -12.72 4.21 -15.54
N SER A 174 -13.41 3.58 -14.60
CA SER A 174 -14.37 2.50 -14.84
C SER A 174 -15.38 2.40 -13.69
N VAL A 175 -16.27 1.41 -13.78
CA VAL A 175 -17.32 1.16 -12.79
C VAL A 175 -17.28 -0.29 -12.33
N LEU A 176 -17.40 -0.50 -11.03
CA LEU A 176 -17.53 -1.79 -10.39
C LEU A 176 -19.01 -2.18 -10.35
N VAL A 177 -19.33 -3.39 -10.83
CA VAL A 177 -20.59 -4.07 -10.52
C VAL A 177 -20.47 -4.60 -9.09
N TYR A 178 -21.03 -3.86 -8.15
CA TYR A 178 -20.93 -4.06 -6.71
C TYR A 178 -22.12 -4.87 -6.19
N THR A 179 -21.94 -6.18 -6.19
CA THR A 179 -22.85 -7.18 -5.62
C THR A 179 -22.09 -7.97 -4.54
N PRO A 180 -21.90 -7.46 -3.32
CA PRO A 180 -21.12 -8.14 -2.29
C PRO A 180 -21.75 -9.49 -1.88
N LYS A 181 -20.96 -10.36 -1.23
CA LYS A 181 -21.49 -11.57 -0.61
C LYS A 181 -22.70 -11.26 0.28
N GLY A 182 -23.77 -12.03 0.14
CA GLY A 182 -25.01 -11.88 0.90
C GLY A 182 -25.94 -10.80 0.36
N PHE A 183 -25.56 -10.10 -0.72
CA PHE A 183 -26.39 -9.10 -1.37
C PHE A 183 -27.78 -9.65 -1.69
N THR A 184 -27.83 -10.83 -2.31
CA THR A 184 -29.08 -11.45 -2.73
C THR A 184 -29.93 -11.89 -1.54
N LEU A 185 -29.31 -12.56 -0.56
CA LEU A 185 -30.01 -13.01 0.66
C LEU A 185 -30.63 -11.84 1.41
N ASN A 186 -29.85 -10.78 1.64
CA ASN A 186 -30.33 -9.57 2.31
C ASN A 186 -31.46 -8.90 1.53
N GLY A 187 -31.36 -8.84 0.21
CA GLY A 187 -32.40 -8.29 -0.65
C GLY A 187 -33.70 -9.11 -0.66
N MET A 188 -33.61 -10.42 -0.43
CA MET A 188 -34.76 -11.31 -0.23
C MET A 188 -35.31 -11.28 1.22
N GLY A 189 -34.69 -10.51 2.12
CA GLY A 189 -35.08 -10.47 3.54
C GLY A 189 -34.66 -11.71 4.33
N ILE A 190 -33.67 -12.46 3.85
CA ILE A 190 -33.19 -13.70 4.46
C ILE A 190 -31.94 -13.38 5.30
N VAL A 191 -32.00 -13.72 6.59
CA VAL A 191 -30.89 -13.56 7.53
C VAL A 191 -30.47 -14.93 8.03
N ILE A 192 -29.20 -15.28 7.83
CA ILE A 192 -28.61 -16.54 8.30
C ILE A 192 -27.54 -16.21 9.34
N THR A 193 -27.81 -16.57 10.59
CA THR A 193 -26.94 -16.26 11.73
C THR A 193 -25.82 -17.29 11.89
N ASP A 194 -24.79 -16.95 12.66
CA ASP A 194 -23.74 -17.92 13.01
C ASP A 194 -24.22 -19.01 13.98
N GLU A 195 -25.36 -18.79 14.66
CA GLU A 195 -26.02 -19.83 15.43
C GLU A 195 -26.68 -20.87 14.50
N ASP A 196 -27.39 -20.42 13.47
CA ASP A 196 -27.99 -21.30 12.45
C ASP A 196 -26.92 -22.20 11.81
N LYS A 197 -25.79 -21.59 11.40
CA LYS A 197 -24.67 -22.31 10.78
C LYS A 197 -24.00 -23.32 11.71
N ARG A 198 -23.95 -23.04 13.02
CA ARG A 198 -23.34 -23.93 14.03
C ARG A 198 -24.27 -25.09 14.39
N ASN A 199 -25.57 -24.84 14.47
CA ASN A 199 -26.56 -25.80 14.92
C ASN A 199 -27.09 -26.70 13.78
N ASN A 200 -26.96 -26.28 12.52
CA ASN A 200 -27.39 -27.05 11.37
C ASN A 200 -26.23 -27.26 10.38
N ARG A 201 -25.75 -28.49 10.21
CA ARG A 201 -24.67 -28.81 9.27
C ARG A 201 -25.10 -28.70 7.79
N ASN A 202 -26.40 -28.79 7.51
CA ASN A 202 -27.01 -28.69 6.18
C ASN A 202 -27.72 -27.34 5.97
N TRP A 203 -27.33 -26.31 6.74
CA TRP A 203 -27.97 -25.00 6.70
C TRP A 203 -27.98 -24.39 5.28
N LYS A 204 -26.99 -24.73 4.44
CA LYS A 204 -26.91 -24.22 3.07
C LYS A 204 -28.07 -24.76 2.24
N GLU A 205 -28.31 -26.06 2.29
CA GLU A 205 -29.37 -26.71 1.54
C GLU A 205 -30.76 -26.35 2.07
N GLU A 206 -30.88 -26.12 3.38
CA GLU A 206 -32.17 -25.89 4.04
C GLU A 206 -32.60 -24.41 4.11
N LEU A 207 -31.63 -23.48 4.22
CA LEU A 207 -31.92 -22.06 4.46
C LEU A 207 -31.54 -21.15 3.30
N MET A 208 -30.64 -21.57 2.39
CA MET A 208 -30.34 -20.76 1.21
C MET A 208 -31.35 -21.05 0.10
N PRO A 209 -31.91 -20.01 -0.55
CA PRO A 209 -32.67 -20.17 -1.78
C PRO A 209 -31.85 -20.90 -2.84
N SER A 210 -32.55 -21.66 -3.68
CA SER A 210 -31.94 -22.28 -4.86
C SER A 210 -31.30 -21.21 -5.76
N GLU A 211 -30.31 -21.61 -6.57
CA GLU A 211 -29.69 -20.67 -7.52
C GLU A 211 -30.73 -20.04 -8.46
N ASP A 212 -31.73 -20.82 -8.88
CA ASP A 212 -32.77 -20.34 -9.81
C ASP A 212 -33.70 -19.32 -9.15
N ASP A 213 -34.15 -19.57 -7.91
CA ASP A 213 -35.00 -18.61 -7.17
C ASP A 213 -34.25 -17.31 -6.86
N ALA A 214 -32.99 -17.44 -6.41
CA ALA A 214 -32.12 -16.29 -6.13
C ALA A 214 -31.82 -15.49 -7.40
N TRP A 215 -31.56 -16.17 -8.52
CA TRP A 215 -31.33 -15.54 -9.81
C TRP A 215 -32.59 -14.86 -10.35
N GLN A 216 -33.77 -15.47 -10.16
CA GLN A 216 -35.04 -14.87 -10.54
C GLN A 216 -35.28 -13.58 -9.75
N TRP A 217 -35.03 -13.57 -8.44
CA TRP A 217 -35.11 -12.35 -7.64
C TRP A 217 -34.13 -11.28 -8.14
N PHE A 218 -32.86 -11.65 -8.38
CA PHE A 218 -31.84 -10.71 -8.82
C PHE A 218 -32.18 -10.10 -10.18
N SER A 219 -32.56 -10.94 -11.14
CA SER A 219 -32.90 -10.52 -12.51
C SER A 219 -34.18 -9.69 -12.58
N SER A 220 -35.13 -9.94 -11.67
CA SER A 220 -36.35 -9.12 -11.58
C SER A 220 -36.08 -7.74 -10.99
N ASN A 221 -35.09 -7.61 -10.09
CA ASN A 221 -34.78 -6.35 -9.42
C ASN A 221 -33.73 -5.50 -10.17
N TYR A 222 -32.81 -6.16 -10.91
CA TYR A 222 -31.71 -5.53 -11.64
C TYR A 222 -31.59 -6.07 -13.08
N PRO A 223 -32.65 -6.01 -13.91
CA PRO A 223 -32.71 -6.69 -15.21
C PRO A 223 -31.55 -6.35 -16.15
N ALA A 224 -31.16 -5.07 -16.26
CA ALA A 224 -30.07 -4.69 -17.15
C ALA A 224 -28.72 -5.28 -16.70
N VAL A 225 -28.44 -5.24 -15.39
CA VAL A 225 -27.20 -5.79 -14.81
C VAL A 225 -27.20 -7.32 -14.89
N SER A 226 -28.33 -7.98 -14.63
CA SER A 226 -28.43 -9.44 -14.78
C SER A 226 -28.21 -9.90 -16.21
N ASP A 227 -28.79 -9.20 -17.19
CA ASP A 227 -28.62 -9.50 -18.61
C ASP A 227 -27.15 -9.35 -19.03
N TRP A 228 -26.49 -8.31 -18.54
CA TRP A 228 -25.05 -8.15 -18.72
C TRP A 228 -24.26 -9.32 -18.12
N LEU A 229 -24.49 -9.66 -16.85
CA LEU A 229 -23.77 -10.71 -16.15
C LEU A 229 -24.04 -12.11 -16.71
N LEU A 230 -25.22 -12.34 -17.30
CA LEU A 230 -25.59 -13.62 -17.91
C LEU A 230 -24.63 -14.04 -19.03
N ASN A 231 -24.08 -13.08 -19.78
CA ASN A 231 -23.05 -13.32 -20.80
C ASN A 231 -21.78 -13.98 -20.23
N PHE A 232 -21.58 -13.88 -18.91
CA PHE A 232 -20.42 -14.38 -18.20
C PHE A 232 -20.75 -15.52 -17.23
N LYS A 233 -21.99 -16.03 -17.22
CA LYS A 233 -22.48 -17.01 -16.23
C LYS A 233 -21.54 -18.21 -16.06
N LYS A 234 -21.06 -18.80 -17.16
CA LYS A 234 -20.15 -19.95 -17.12
C LYS A 234 -18.89 -19.65 -16.32
N GLU A 235 -18.17 -18.59 -16.70
CA GLU A 235 -16.91 -18.21 -16.06
C GLU A 235 -17.11 -17.68 -14.64
N ALA A 236 -18.22 -17.01 -14.39
CA ALA A 236 -18.57 -16.51 -13.07
C ALA A 236 -18.86 -17.64 -12.09
N LYS A 237 -19.48 -18.75 -12.55
CA LYS A 237 -19.65 -19.97 -11.74
C LYS A 237 -18.31 -20.62 -11.39
N ASP A 238 -17.38 -20.64 -12.34
CA ASP A 238 -16.06 -21.26 -12.17
C ASP A 238 -15.13 -20.46 -11.22
N ARG A 239 -15.48 -19.22 -10.86
CA ARG A 239 -14.72 -18.43 -9.87
C ARG A 239 -14.64 -19.15 -8.53
N GLN A 240 -13.43 -19.27 -7.99
CA GLN A 240 -13.23 -19.70 -6.60
C GLN A 240 -13.55 -18.57 -5.61
N ASP A 241 -13.11 -17.34 -5.91
CA ASP A 241 -13.36 -16.15 -5.12
C ASP A 241 -14.71 -15.51 -5.48
N LYS A 242 -15.83 -16.05 -4.98
CA LYS A 242 -17.18 -15.49 -5.16
C LYS A 242 -17.97 -15.44 -3.84
N GLY A 243 -19.09 -14.71 -3.87
CA GLY A 243 -20.02 -14.62 -2.76
C GLY A 243 -20.88 -15.89 -2.62
N ASP A 244 -22.11 -15.73 -2.15
CA ASP A 244 -23.04 -16.86 -1.97
C ASP A 244 -23.52 -17.37 -3.34
N TYR A 245 -23.63 -16.48 -4.32
CA TYR A 245 -24.01 -16.78 -5.70
C TYR A 245 -22.95 -16.34 -6.72
N TRP A 246 -23.01 -16.88 -7.94
CA TRP A 246 -21.98 -16.64 -8.98
C TRP A 246 -21.91 -15.19 -9.47
N TRP A 247 -23.01 -14.43 -9.33
CA TRP A 247 -23.06 -13.01 -9.65
C TRP A 247 -22.57 -12.11 -8.52
N GLU A 248 -22.09 -12.68 -7.40
CA GLU A 248 -21.61 -11.92 -6.25
C GLU A 248 -20.07 -11.86 -6.17
N LEU A 249 -19.56 -10.71 -5.74
CA LEU A 249 -18.18 -10.51 -5.31
C LEU A 249 -17.89 -11.31 -4.04
N ARG A 250 -16.61 -11.64 -3.83
CA ARG A 250 -16.14 -12.32 -2.62
C ARG A 250 -16.50 -11.55 -1.33
N ALA A 251 -16.50 -12.28 -0.22
CA ALA A 251 -16.53 -11.67 1.11
C ALA A 251 -15.35 -10.71 1.30
N CYS A 252 -15.63 -9.58 1.94
CA CYS A 252 -14.66 -8.56 2.32
C CYS A 252 -15.18 -7.84 3.57
N ASP A 253 -14.36 -7.83 4.62
CA ASP A 253 -14.77 -7.36 5.95
C ASP A 253 -14.65 -5.83 6.11
N TYR A 254 -14.23 -5.13 5.05
CA TYR A 254 -13.91 -3.70 5.09
C TYR A 254 -14.57 -2.90 3.95
N TYR A 255 -15.66 -3.39 3.36
CA TYR A 255 -16.41 -2.63 2.35
C TYR A 255 -16.88 -1.26 2.87
N ASP A 256 -17.25 -1.16 4.15
CA ASP A 256 -17.65 0.07 4.82
C ASP A 256 -16.52 1.13 4.86
N LYS A 257 -15.25 0.68 4.85
CA LYS A 257 -14.09 1.58 4.88
C LYS A 257 -13.93 2.38 3.59
N PHE A 258 -14.44 1.88 2.45
CA PHE A 258 -14.46 2.67 1.21
C PHE A 258 -15.33 3.92 1.34
N ALA A 259 -16.33 3.96 2.22
CA ALA A 259 -17.17 5.14 2.43
C ALA A 259 -16.49 6.23 3.27
N LYS A 260 -15.34 5.94 3.88
CA LYS A 260 -14.58 6.89 4.70
C LYS A 260 -13.67 7.76 3.81
N HIS A 261 -13.27 8.90 4.37
CA HIS A 261 -12.13 9.67 3.88
C HIS A 261 -10.89 8.77 3.91
N LYS A 262 -10.15 8.74 2.80
CA LYS A 262 -9.05 7.79 2.63
C LYS A 262 -7.95 8.31 1.70
N LEU A 263 -6.76 7.76 1.89
CA LEU A 263 -5.64 7.90 0.97
C LEU A 263 -5.45 6.60 0.20
N PHE A 264 -5.53 6.68 -1.11
CA PHE A 264 -5.13 5.64 -2.04
C PHE A 264 -3.62 5.69 -2.29
N TYR A 265 -3.01 4.51 -2.43
CA TYR A 265 -1.62 4.38 -2.84
C TYR A 265 -1.38 3.11 -3.66
N GLN A 266 -0.32 3.14 -4.47
CA GLN A 266 0.17 1.99 -5.23
C GLN A 266 1.16 1.18 -4.38
N VAL A 267 1.27 -0.12 -4.63
CA VAL A 267 2.25 -0.97 -3.93
C VAL A 267 3.69 -0.70 -4.39
N PHE A 268 3.88 -0.23 -5.62
CA PHE A 268 5.20 -0.06 -6.26
C PHE A 268 5.41 1.38 -6.79
N PRO A 269 5.35 2.42 -5.94
CA PRO A 269 5.62 3.78 -6.38
C PRO A 269 7.11 4.00 -6.68
N THR A 270 7.40 4.76 -7.74
CA THR A 270 8.74 5.28 -8.08
C THR A 270 8.91 6.77 -7.75
N LYS A 271 7.88 7.36 -7.14
CA LYS A 271 7.83 8.75 -6.66
C LYS A 271 6.62 8.90 -5.74
N PRO A 272 6.50 9.99 -4.96
CA PRO A 272 5.32 10.23 -4.15
C PRO A 272 4.03 10.18 -4.98
N CYS A 273 3.10 9.33 -4.57
CA CYS A 273 1.90 9.02 -5.34
C CYS A 273 0.76 8.58 -4.40
N PHE A 274 0.26 9.54 -3.64
CA PHE A 274 -0.89 9.39 -2.76
C PHE A 274 -2.04 10.24 -3.28
N VAL A 275 -3.26 9.72 -3.20
CA VAL A 275 -4.47 10.39 -3.68
C VAL A 275 -5.55 10.33 -2.62
N TYR A 276 -6.11 11.49 -2.27
CA TYR A 276 -7.21 11.59 -1.31
C TYR A 276 -8.56 11.37 -1.99
N ASP A 277 -9.45 10.63 -1.33
CA ASP A 277 -10.82 10.42 -1.78
C ASP A 277 -11.82 10.57 -0.63
N GLU A 278 -12.85 11.36 -0.90
CA GLU A 278 -14.05 11.54 -0.08
C GLU A 278 -15.33 11.06 -0.79
N SER A 279 -15.23 10.60 -2.05
CA SER A 279 -16.37 10.25 -2.92
C SER A 279 -16.82 8.79 -2.82
N SER A 280 -16.45 8.08 -1.74
CA SER A 280 -16.73 6.64 -1.58
C SER A 280 -16.27 5.76 -2.75
N THR A 281 -15.22 6.19 -3.46
CA THR A 281 -14.69 5.51 -4.65
C THR A 281 -14.08 4.16 -4.27
N PHE A 282 -14.27 3.13 -5.09
CA PHE A 282 -13.59 1.84 -4.96
C PHE A 282 -12.31 1.82 -5.79
N CYS A 283 -11.35 0.98 -5.46
CA CYS A 283 -10.12 0.80 -6.25
C CYS A 283 -9.84 -0.68 -6.54
N ASN A 284 -9.11 -0.97 -7.60
CA ASN A 284 -8.70 -2.33 -7.93
C ASN A 284 -7.62 -2.87 -6.97
N ASN A 285 -7.42 -4.19 -7.01
CA ASN A 285 -6.49 -4.91 -6.14
C ASN A 285 -4.99 -4.63 -6.39
N SER A 286 -4.66 -3.73 -7.32
CA SER A 286 -3.29 -3.21 -7.53
C SER A 286 -2.96 -2.03 -6.60
N MET A 287 -3.99 -1.51 -5.92
CA MET A 287 -3.92 -0.40 -5.00
C MET A 287 -4.33 -0.83 -3.60
N TYR A 288 -3.90 -0.02 -2.64
CA TYR A 288 -4.30 -0.10 -1.24
C TYR A 288 -4.82 1.26 -0.81
N PHE A 289 -5.48 1.31 0.35
CA PHE A 289 -5.88 2.55 0.96
C PHE A 289 -5.82 2.50 2.48
N MET A 290 -5.70 3.67 3.09
CA MET A 290 -5.82 3.89 4.54
C MET A 290 -6.91 4.91 4.78
N THR A 291 -7.72 4.70 5.82
CA THR A 291 -8.66 5.74 6.26
C THR A 291 -7.91 6.84 7.00
N VAL A 292 -8.25 8.09 6.74
CA VAL A 292 -7.58 9.25 7.33
C VAL A 292 -8.59 10.29 7.81
N PRO A 293 -8.28 11.06 8.87
CA PRO A 293 -9.19 12.10 9.35
C PRO A 293 -9.27 13.30 8.39
N ASP A 294 -8.14 13.66 7.78
CA ASP A 294 -7.97 14.87 6.96
C ASP A 294 -6.86 14.67 5.89
N LYS A 295 -6.46 15.78 5.23
CA LYS A 295 -5.46 15.78 4.16
C LYS A 295 -4.04 16.10 4.65
N ALA A 296 -3.80 16.30 5.95
CA ALA A 296 -2.46 16.61 6.46
C ALA A 296 -1.48 15.45 6.19
N LEU A 297 -1.95 14.21 6.31
CA LEU A 297 -1.13 13.04 5.99
C LEU A 297 -0.81 12.94 4.48
N LEU A 298 -1.71 13.42 3.60
CA LEU A 298 -1.40 13.52 2.16
C LEU A 298 -0.19 14.42 1.94
N ALA A 299 -0.20 15.61 2.56
CA ALA A 299 0.90 16.55 2.43
C ALA A 299 2.22 15.98 2.94
N LEU A 300 2.21 15.35 4.12
CA LEU A 300 3.40 14.72 4.69
C LEU A 300 3.93 13.61 3.78
N LEU A 301 3.11 12.64 3.38
CA LEU A 301 3.55 11.51 2.56
C LEU A 301 3.98 11.92 1.14
N CYS A 302 3.49 13.07 0.65
CA CYS A 302 3.92 13.65 -0.62
C CYS A 302 5.10 14.63 -0.52
N SER A 303 5.60 14.93 0.69
CA SER A 303 6.79 15.75 0.91
C SER A 303 8.08 14.95 0.67
N LYS A 304 9.22 15.65 0.58
CA LYS A 304 10.54 15.01 0.47
C LYS A 304 10.89 14.14 1.68
N ILE A 305 10.59 14.60 2.90
CA ILE A 305 10.79 13.81 4.12
C ILE A 305 9.91 12.57 4.12
N GLY A 306 8.64 12.69 3.72
CA GLY A 306 7.74 11.55 3.60
C GLY A 306 8.26 10.51 2.61
N TRP A 307 8.78 10.96 1.47
CA TRP A 307 9.40 10.08 0.48
C TRP A 307 10.66 9.40 0.99
N TRP A 308 11.55 10.14 1.66
CA TRP A 308 12.73 9.57 2.28
C TRP A 308 12.39 8.51 3.32
N LEU A 309 11.45 8.78 4.23
CA LEU A 309 10.99 7.78 5.20
C LEU A 309 10.44 6.53 4.53
N ILE A 310 9.70 6.68 3.42
CA ILE A 310 9.27 5.54 2.61
C ILE A 310 10.48 4.73 2.09
N MET A 311 11.49 5.39 1.53
CA MET A 311 12.69 4.73 1.00
C MET A 311 13.53 4.06 2.09
N GLU A 312 13.54 4.60 3.31
CA GLU A 312 14.26 4.03 4.45
C GLU A 312 13.52 2.83 5.07
N PHE A 313 12.20 2.90 5.24
CA PHE A 313 11.44 1.84 5.91
C PHE A 313 10.96 0.73 4.98
N CYS A 314 10.74 1.03 3.70
CA CYS A 314 10.22 0.06 2.74
C CYS A 314 11.33 -0.56 1.88
N PRO A 315 11.16 -1.83 1.44
CA PRO A 315 12.08 -2.45 0.49
C PRO A 315 12.22 -1.63 -0.79
N ARG A 316 13.45 -1.44 -1.27
CA ARG A 316 13.70 -0.74 -2.53
C ARG A 316 13.23 -1.54 -3.74
N ILE A 317 12.79 -0.80 -4.75
CA ILE A 317 12.61 -1.24 -6.13
C ILE A 317 13.27 -0.19 -7.03
N GLN A 318 13.28 -0.40 -8.34
CA GLN A 318 14.05 0.41 -9.27
C GLN A 318 13.59 1.87 -9.21
N ASN A 319 14.40 2.73 -8.59
CA ASN A 319 14.08 4.14 -8.30
C ASN A 319 12.82 4.34 -7.44
N GLY A 320 12.50 3.40 -6.55
CA GLY A 320 11.26 3.46 -5.77
C GLY A 320 11.23 2.54 -4.57
N ALA A 321 10.03 2.35 -4.02
CA ALA A 321 9.81 1.45 -2.90
C ALA A 321 8.66 0.47 -3.17
N GLN A 322 8.72 -0.69 -2.51
CA GLN A 322 7.57 -1.57 -2.37
C GLN A 322 6.88 -1.30 -1.01
N LEU A 323 5.70 -0.68 -1.04
CA LEU A 323 4.92 -0.34 0.16
C LEU A 323 4.20 -1.56 0.74
N ILE A 324 4.96 -2.48 1.34
CA ILE A 324 4.42 -3.58 2.15
C ILE A 324 3.89 -3.01 3.46
N TRP A 325 2.64 -3.30 3.83
CA TRP A 325 2.00 -2.67 5.01
C TRP A 325 2.81 -2.84 6.29
N ASP A 326 3.34 -4.04 6.56
CA ASP A 326 4.15 -4.31 7.76
C ASP A 326 5.38 -3.38 7.88
N ASN A 327 5.93 -2.95 6.75
CA ASN A 327 7.03 -1.99 6.68
C ASN A 327 6.52 -0.55 6.74
N PHE A 328 5.60 -0.24 5.84
CA PHE A 328 5.09 1.11 5.63
C PHE A 328 4.45 1.68 6.91
N ARG A 329 3.73 0.84 7.66
CA ARG A 329 3.10 1.21 8.92
C ARG A 329 4.08 1.65 10.01
N GLN A 330 5.38 1.34 9.90
CA GLN A 330 6.38 1.65 10.93
C GLN A 330 7.01 3.05 10.77
N ILE A 331 6.69 3.77 9.70
CA ILE A 331 7.20 5.13 9.48
C ILE A 331 6.83 6.03 10.67
N PRO A 332 7.77 6.79 11.25
CA PRO A 332 7.50 7.72 12.33
C PRO A 332 6.70 8.93 11.83
N ILE A 333 5.60 9.23 12.52
CA ILE A 333 4.66 10.32 12.24
C ILE A 333 4.45 11.11 13.54
N PRO A 334 4.49 12.45 13.52
CA PRO A 334 4.10 13.25 14.67
C PRO A 334 2.70 12.87 15.18
N MET A 335 2.52 12.78 16.50
CA MET A 335 1.22 12.41 17.09
C MET A 335 0.07 13.30 16.62
N GLN A 336 0.37 14.56 16.28
CA GLN A 336 -0.56 15.48 15.65
C GLN A 336 0.15 16.22 14.50
N LEU A 337 -0.48 16.23 13.33
CA LEU A 337 -0.01 17.02 12.19
C LEU A 337 -0.63 18.44 12.22
N PRO A 338 0.12 19.48 11.81
CA PRO A 338 -0.42 20.82 11.71
C PRO A 338 -1.61 20.89 10.73
N ALA A 339 -2.70 21.55 11.14
CA ALA A 339 -3.87 21.74 10.29
C ALA A 339 -3.56 22.49 8.98
N GLU A 340 -2.52 23.33 8.98
CA GLU A 340 -2.01 24.03 7.80
C GLU A 340 -1.62 23.07 6.67
N LEU A 341 -1.09 21.88 6.99
CA LEU A 341 -0.77 20.87 5.97
C LEU A 341 -2.01 20.40 5.21
N SER A 342 -3.15 20.27 5.88
CA SER A 342 -4.42 19.92 5.24
C SER A 342 -4.88 21.04 4.28
N HIS A 343 -4.71 22.31 4.68
CA HIS A 343 -5.03 23.44 3.82
C HIS A 343 -4.11 23.54 2.59
N LEU A 344 -2.81 23.35 2.78
CA LEU A 344 -1.84 23.32 1.67
C LEU A 344 -2.11 22.15 0.72
N ALA A 345 -2.50 20.98 1.23
CA ALA A 345 -2.90 19.85 0.41
C ALA A 345 -4.11 20.18 -0.48
N ASP A 346 -5.13 20.85 0.06
CA ASP A 346 -6.28 21.33 -0.72
C ASP A 346 -5.85 22.28 -1.84
N GLN A 347 -4.97 23.24 -1.53
CA GLN A 347 -4.46 24.19 -2.53
C GLN A 347 -3.63 23.49 -3.61
N LEU A 348 -2.79 22.51 -3.24
CA LEU A 348 -1.99 21.71 -4.17
C LEU A 348 -2.87 20.88 -5.11
N MET A 349 -3.94 20.28 -4.60
CA MET A 349 -4.92 19.56 -5.42
C MET A 349 -5.58 20.48 -6.47
N GLN A 350 -5.88 21.73 -6.08
CA GLN A 350 -6.51 22.74 -6.96
C GLN A 350 -5.52 23.37 -7.96
N SER A 351 -4.24 23.51 -7.61
CA SER A 351 -3.23 24.19 -8.41
C SER A 351 -2.47 23.27 -9.37
N ARG A 352 -2.95 22.04 -9.62
CA ARG A 352 -2.23 21.05 -10.42
C ARG A 352 -1.95 21.43 -11.88
N ASN A 353 -2.65 22.42 -12.42
CA ASN A 353 -2.43 22.94 -13.77
C ASN A 353 -1.59 24.23 -13.77
N ASP A 354 -1.09 24.65 -12.60
CA ASP A 354 -0.24 25.82 -12.39
C ASP A 354 1.08 25.37 -11.75
N ASP A 355 2.06 25.04 -12.59
CA ASP A 355 3.35 24.48 -12.15
C ASP A 355 4.11 25.40 -11.19
N VAL A 356 4.00 26.72 -11.37
CA VAL A 356 4.70 27.71 -10.54
C VAL A 356 4.10 27.70 -9.14
N ARG A 357 2.77 27.84 -9.05
CA ARG A 357 2.07 27.81 -7.75
C ARG A 357 2.18 26.46 -7.07
N PHE A 358 2.08 25.37 -7.82
CA PHE A 358 2.23 24.02 -7.28
C PHE A 358 3.61 23.82 -6.64
N LYS A 359 4.67 24.30 -7.31
CA LYS A 359 6.03 24.23 -6.77
C LYS A 359 6.21 25.09 -5.52
N GLU A 360 5.68 26.31 -5.51
CA GLU A 360 5.71 27.19 -4.33
C GLU A 360 5.03 26.54 -3.12
N LEU A 361 3.82 26.03 -3.29
CA LEU A 361 3.08 25.34 -2.24
C LEU A 361 3.78 24.06 -1.77
N SER A 362 4.37 23.30 -2.69
CA SER A 362 5.15 22.10 -2.36
C SER A 362 6.36 22.44 -1.50
N ASN A 363 7.07 23.55 -1.80
CA ASN A 363 8.18 24.03 -0.98
C ASN A 363 7.72 24.45 0.42
N ASN A 364 6.53 25.05 0.55
CA ASN A 364 5.97 25.40 1.86
C ASN A 364 5.64 24.16 2.69
N VAL A 365 5.05 23.13 2.07
CA VAL A 365 4.85 21.82 2.71
C VAL A 365 6.19 21.23 3.16
N ASP A 366 7.18 21.17 2.27
CA ASP A 366 8.50 20.64 2.57
C ASP A 366 9.14 21.38 3.76
N LYS A 367 9.03 22.71 3.82
CA LYS A 367 9.56 23.51 4.94
C LYS A 367 8.89 23.12 6.27
N ILE A 368 7.56 23.07 6.31
CA ILE A 368 6.82 22.70 7.53
C ILE A 368 7.19 21.28 7.97
N VAL A 369 7.28 20.34 7.02
CA VAL A 369 7.65 18.96 7.35
C VAL A 369 9.10 18.86 7.81
N CYS A 370 10.04 19.57 7.19
CA CYS A 370 11.43 19.67 7.66
C CYS A 370 11.50 20.13 9.13
N ASP A 371 10.77 21.18 9.47
CA ASP A 371 10.72 21.71 10.85
C ASP A 371 10.17 20.65 11.83
N LEU A 372 9.13 19.90 11.44
CA LEU A 372 8.55 18.81 12.26
C LEU A 372 9.52 17.67 12.54
N TYR A 373 10.45 17.41 11.62
CA TYR A 373 11.43 16.32 11.71
C TYR A 373 12.82 16.81 12.16
N GLY A 374 12.99 18.12 12.41
CA GLY A 374 14.26 18.71 12.84
C GLY A 374 15.36 18.58 11.77
N VAL A 375 14.99 18.68 10.49
CA VAL A 375 15.92 18.59 9.35
C VAL A 375 16.11 19.99 8.76
N GLU A 376 17.30 20.56 8.91
CA GLU A 376 17.61 21.93 8.45
C GLU A 376 17.93 22.01 6.95
N ASN A 377 18.39 20.92 6.32
CA ASN A 377 18.68 20.88 4.88
C ASN A 377 18.20 19.58 4.22
N LEU A 378 17.39 19.73 3.17
CA LEU A 378 16.87 18.64 2.35
C LEU A 378 17.94 17.98 1.48
N GLU A 379 19.06 18.65 1.19
CA GLU A 379 20.16 18.08 0.40
C GLU A 379 20.91 16.94 1.12
N CYS A 380 20.77 16.86 2.45
CA CYS A 380 21.29 15.75 3.27
C CYS A 380 20.47 14.47 3.12
N ILE A 381 19.32 14.56 2.44
CA ILE A 381 18.34 13.48 2.28
C ILE A 381 18.18 13.24 0.77
N ASN A 382 19.11 12.49 0.20
CA ASN A 382 19.09 12.08 -1.22
C ASN A 382 18.88 10.57 -1.35
#